data_AF-A0A820QF66-F1
#
_entry.id   AF-A0A820QF66-F1
#
_cell.length_a   1.000
_cell.length_b   1.000
_cell.length_c   1.000
_cell.angle_alpha   90.00
_cell.angle_beta   90.00
_cell.angle_gamma   90.00
#
_symmetry.space_group_name_H-M   'P 1'
#
loop_
_entity.id
_entity.type
_entity.pdbx_description
1 polymer ?
#
loop_
_entity_poly.entity_id
_entity_poly.type
_entity_poly.pdbx_seq_one_letter_code
_entity_poly.pdbx_strand_id
1 'polypeptide(L)'
;IMLSVFFKKKNQTQLEEIINDHDQFQQTIIQQKQNPLDSSLIQQINQWETSSIEKIQQTAQQCRETLVKSTQQSINDVEKRFIELSQKLKEIRQENEFNEIDLNNFHSKLTQITKEFLQSSNISIRQDSQEFIKKISVISSFGMFIELSH
;
A
#
# COMPACT_ATOMS: atom_id res chain seq x y z
N ILE A 1 56.90 -23.13 43.19
CA ILE A 1 57.42 -23.07 41.79
C ILE A 1 56.39 -23.61 40.79
N MET A 2 55.84 -24.82 40.94
CA MET A 2 54.82 -25.37 40.02
C MET A 2 53.51 -24.54 39.94
N LEU A 3 52.96 -24.09 41.07
CA LEU A 3 51.75 -23.26 41.10
C LEU A 3 51.92 -21.91 40.36
N SER A 4 53.04 -21.21 40.57
CA SER A 4 53.30 -19.92 39.91
C SER A 4 53.49 -20.06 38.40
N VAL A 5 54.06 -21.18 37.92
CA VAL A 5 54.17 -21.49 36.49
C VAL A 5 52.79 -21.79 35.88
N PHE A 6 51.93 -22.52 36.59
CA PHE A 6 50.57 -22.81 36.15
C PHE A 6 49.70 -21.54 36.05
N PHE A 7 49.75 -20.67 37.07
CA PHE A 7 49.06 -19.38 37.05
C PHE A 7 49.55 -18.48 35.91
N LYS A 8 50.87 -18.43 35.68
CA LYS A 8 51.44 -17.66 34.57
C LYS A 8 50.95 -18.16 33.21
N LYS A 9 50.89 -19.48 33.01
CA LYS A 9 50.39 -20.08 31.76
C LYS A 9 48.89 -19.80 31.56
N LYS A 10 48.08 -19.90 32.62
CA LYS A 10 46.65 -19.56 32.57
C LYS A 10 46.42 -18.08 32.21
N ASN A 11 47.17 -17.17 32.84
CA ASN A 11 47.05 -15.74 32.55
C ASN A 11 47.47 -15.40 31.12
N GLN A 12 48.46 -16.12 30.58
CA GLN A 12 48.86 -15.95 29.19
C GLN A 12 47.75 -16.39 28.23
N THR A 13 47.11 -17.54 28.46
CA THR A 13 45.96 -17.96 27.66
C THR A 13 44.82 -16.95 27.69
N GLN A 14 44.49 -16.40 28.86
CA GLN A 14 43.46 -15.36 28.98
C GLN A 14 43.84 -14.07 28.24
N LEU A 15 45.12 -13.70 28.23
CA LEU A 15 45.58 -12.53 27.48
C LEU A 15 45.44 -12.74 25.96
N GLU A 16 45.78 -13.93 25.46
CA GLU A 16 45.62 -14.27 24.04
C GLU A 16 44.14 -14.24 23.62
N GLU A 17 43.23 -14.74 24.46
CA GLU A 17 41.78 -14.65 24.23
C GLU A 17 41.32 -13.19 24.13
N ILE A 18 41.76 -12.33 25.05
CA ILE A 18 41.43 -10.89 25.03
C ILE A 18 41.99 -10.20 23.78
N ILE A 19 43.21 -10.54 23.34
CA ILE A 19 43.81 -9.97 22.13
C ILE A 19 43.00 -10.41 20.89
N ASN A 20 42.62 -11.69 20.83
CA ASN A 20 41.80 -12.19 19.72
C ASN A 20 40.43 -11.49 19.66
N ASP A 21 39.76 -11.32 20.81
CA ASP A 21 38.49 -10.60 20.89
C ASP A 21 38.65 -9.11 20.49
N HIS A 22 39.73 -8.47 20.93
CA HIS A 22 40.08 -7.10 20.54
C HIS A 22 40.24 -6.97 19.02
N ASP A 23 41.02 -7.87 18.41
CA ASP A 23 41.31 -7.83 16.98
C ASP A 23 40.05 -8.12 16.15
N GLN A 24 39.22 -9.06 16.59
CA GLN A 24 37.91 -9.32 15.97
C GLN A 24 36.99 -8.09 16.04
N PHE A 25 36.97 -7.39 17.18
CA PHE A 25 36.21 -6.17 17.31
C PHE A 25 36.76 -5.04 16.43
N GLN A 26 38.09 -4.90 16.32
CA GLN A 26 38.72 -3.94 15.43
C GLN A 26 38.34 -4.18 13.97
N GLN A 27 38.31 -5.44 13.52
CA GLN A 27 37.84 -5.78 12.18
C GLN A 27 36.36 -5.42 11.99
N THR A 28 35.51 -5.65 13.00
CA THR A 28 34.10 -5.27 12.95
C THR A 28 33.93 -3.75 12.80
N ILE A 29 34.72 -2.95 13.51
CA ILE A 29 34.74 -1.48 13.35
C ILE A 29 35.15 -1.08 11.93
N ILE A 30 36.22 -1.68 11.40
CA ILE A 30 36.72 -1.37 10.04
C ILE A 30 35.64 -1.69 9.01
N GLN A 31 34.98 -2.86 9.11
CA GLN A 31 33.90 -3.27 8.22
C GLN A 31 32.72 -2.28 8.27
N GLN A 32 32.26 -1.90 9.47
CA GLN A 32 31.18 -0.92 9.61
C GLN A 32 31.58 0.48 9.10
N LYS A 33 32.83 0.90 9.25
CA LYS A 33 33.33 2.17 8.70
C LYS A 33 33.40 2.14 7.17
N GLN A 34 33.75 0.99 6.59
CA GLN A 34 33.81 0.83 5.13
C GLN A 34 32.42 0.69 4.51
N ASN A 35 31.48 0.04 5.20
CA ASN A 35 30.11 -0.13 4.74
C ASN A 35 29.07 0.18 5.83
N PRO A 36 28.82 1.47 6.13
CA PRO A 36 27.83 1.86 7.15
C PRO A 36 26.40 1.43 6.81
N LEU A 37 26.13 1.18 5.53
CA LEU A 37 24.84 0.74 5.02
C LEU A 37 24.54 -0.74 5.29
N ASP A 38 25.54 -1.53 5.66
CA ASP A 38 25.38 -2.93 6.06
C ASP A 38 25.02 -3.09 7.54
N SER A 39 24.63 -2.01 8.21
CA SER A 39 24.17 -2.07 9.59
C SER A 39 22.77 -2.68 9.68
N SER A 40 22.51 -3.38 10.79
CA SER A 40 21.20 -3.94 11.10
C SER A 40 20.08 -2.88 11.20
N LEU A 41 20.44 -1.62 11.47
CA LEU A 41 19.50 -0.50 11.49
C LEU A 41 19.04 -0.12 10.08
N ILE A 42 19.95 -0.12 9.10
CA ILE A 42 19.61 0.14 7.70
C ILE A 42 18.76 -0.99 7.13
N GLN A 43 19.07 -2.25 7.47
CA GLN A 43 18.22 -3.38 7.10
C GLN A 43 16.79 -3.24 7.65
N GLN A 44 16.62 -2.76 8.88
CA GLN A 44 15.30 -2.48 9.45
C GLN A 44 14.56 -1.36 8.69
N ILE A 45 15.25 -0.28 8.32
CA ILE A 45 14.66 0.79 7.49
C ILE A 45 14.18 0.23 6.16
N ASN A 46 15.01 -0.56 5.47
CA ASN A 46 14.67 -1.17 4.19
C ASN A 46 13.47 -2.12 4.30
N GLN A 47 13.37 -2.87 5.40
CA GLN A 47 12.21 -3.73 5.67
C GLN A 47 10.93 -2.91 5.86
N TRP A 48 10.98 -1.83 6.64
CA TRP A 48 9.84 -0.94 6.84
C TRP A 48 9.44 -0.21 5.55
N GLU A 49 10.39 0.24 4.76
CA GLU A 49 10.16 0.83 3.44
C GLU A 49 9.45 -0.16 2.52
N THR A 50 10.01 -1.36 2.34
CA THR A 50 9.44 -2.41 1.50
C THR A 50 8.01 -2.75 1.92
N SER A 51 7.81 -2.99 3.23
CA SER A 51 6.49 -3.32 3.78
C SER A 51 5.47 -2.18 3.57
N SER A 52 5.92 -0.93 3.65
CA SER A 52 5.07 0.24 3.46
C SER A 52 4.64 0.40 2.00
N ILE A 53 5.57 0.17 1.05
CA ILE A 53 5.29 0.17 -0.39
C ILE A 53 4.27 -0.93 -0.73
N GLU A 54 4.49 -2.15 -0.24
CA GLU A 54 3.57 -3.26 -0.45
C GLU A 54 2.16 -2.94 0.06
N LYS A 55 2.06 -2.36 1.25
CA LYS A 55 0.80 -1.94 1.84
C LYS A 55 0.06 -0.90 0.98
N ILE A 56 0.77 0.10 0.47
CA ILE A 56 0.21 1.11 -0.45
C ILE A 56 -0.31 0.44 -1.73
N GLN A 57 0.49 -0.43 -2.33
CA GLN A 57 0.13 -1.11 -3.58
C GLN A 57 -1.09 -2.00 -3.40
N GLN A 58 -1.14 -2.80 -2.33
CA GLN A 58 -2.27 -3.68 -2.02
C GLN A 58 -3.56 -2.88 -1.82
N THR A 59 -3.52 -1.82 -1.02
CA THR A 59 -4.71 -0.99 -0.78
C THR A 59 -5.16 -0.27 -2.05
N ALA A 60 -4.23 0.29 -2.84
CA ALA A 60 -4.58 0.90 -4.12
C ALA A 60 -5.24 -0.12 -5.07
N GLN A 61 -4.73 -1.35 -5.11
CA GLN A 61 -5.29 -2.41 -5.94
C GLN A 61 -6.70 -2.81 -5.48
N GLN A 62 -6.91 -2.97 -4.17
CA GLN A 62 -8.23 -3.25 -3.60
C GLN A 62 -9.25 -2.13 -3.92
N CYS A 63 -8.84 -0.87 -3.83
CA CYS A 63 -9.68 0.26 -4.21
C CYS A 63 -10.04 0.23 -5.70
N ARG A 64 -9.09 -0.07 -6.59
CA ARG A 64 -9.34 -0.20 -8.04
C ARG A 64 -10.31 -1.35 -8.33
N GLU A 65 -10.11 -2.51 -7.71
CA GLU A 65 -10.99 -3.67 -7.90
C GLU A 65 -12.41 -3.39 -7.43
N THR A 66 -12.55 -2.73 -6.27
CA THR A 66 -13.85 -2.30 -5.75
C THR A 66 -14.53 -1.33 -6.71
N LEU A 67 -13.78 -0.33 -7.20
CA LEU A 67 -14.30 0.64 -8.17
C LEU A 67 -14.76 -0.04 -9.45
N VAL A 68 -13.93 -0.89 -10.05
CA VAL A 68 -14.27 -1.64 -11.28
C VAL A 68 -15.52 -2.48 -11.07
N LYS A 69 -15.62 -3.22 -9.97
CA LYS A 69 -16.78 -4.06 -9.68
C LYS A 69 -18.06 -3.22 -9.55
N SER A 70 -18.01 -2.12 -8.82
CA SER A 70 -19.17 -1.25 -8.63
C SER A 70 -19.55 -0.49 -9.91
N THR A 71 -18.58 -0.06 -10.71
CA THR A 71 -18.82 0.52 -12.04
C THR A 71 -19.47 -0.51 -12.97
N GLN A 72 -18.95 -1.75 -13.01
CA GLN A 72 -19.53 -2.81 -13.84
C GLN A 72 -20.96 -3.13 -13.42
N GLN A 73 -21.24 -3.19 -12.12
CA GLN A 73 -22.60 -3.39 -11.63
C GLN A 73 -23.53 -2.26 -12.08
N SER A 74 -23.10 -1.00 -11.95
CA SER A 74 -23.87 0.16 -12.43
C SER A 74 -24.13 0.10 -13.92
N ILE A 75 -23.15 -0.30 -14.73
CA ILE A 75 -23.31 -0.46 -16.19
C ILE A 75 -24.32 -1.56 -16.49
N ASN A 76 -24.22 -2.72 -15.84
CA ASN A 76 -25.15 -3.83 -16.03
C ASN A 76 -26.60 -3.44 -15.69
N ASP A 77 -26.80 -2.64 -14.64
CA ASP A 77 -28.13 -2.17 -14.24
C ASP A 77 -28.71 -1.12 -15.22
N VAL A 78 -27.86 -0.29 -15.81
CA VAL A 78 -28.23 0.59 -16.93
C VAL A 78 -28.60 -0.25 -18.16
N GLU A 79 -27.78 -1.23 -18.51
CA GLU A 79 -27.98 -2.10 -19.69
C GLU A 79 -29.31 -2.85 -19.61
N LYS A 80 -29.63 -3.47 -18.45
CA LYS A 80 -30.92 -4.16 -18.24
C LYS A 80 -32.11 -3.23 -18.52
N ARG A 81 -32.11 -2.03 -17.94
CA ARG A 81 -33.19 -1.05 -18.13
C ARG A 81 -33.28 -0.56 -19.57
N PHE A 82 -32.15 -0.44 -20.26
CA PHE A 82 -32.11 -0.10 -21.67
C PHE A 82 -32.68 -1.21 -22.56
N ILE A 83 -32.36 -2.48 -22.28
CA ILE A 83 -32.93 -3.64 -22.98
C ILE A 83 -34.45 -3.71 -22.74
N GLU A 84 -34.92 -3.55 -21.50
CA GLU A 84 -36.35 -3.50 -21.19
C GLU A 84 -37.08 -2.38 -21.94
N LEU A 85 -36.49 -1.18 -22.00
CA LEU A 85 -37.02 -0.06 -22.78
C LEU A 85 -37.10 -0.41 -24.27
N SER A 86 -36.05 -1.01 -24.81
CA SER A 86 -35.97 -1.41 -26.22
C SER A 86 -37.03 -2.45 -26.58
N GLN A 87 -37.28 -3.40 -25.69
CA GLN A 87 -38.31 -4.42 -25.86
C GLN A 87 -39.71 -3.80 -25.87
N LYS A 88 -40.03 -2.91 -24.91
CA LYS A 88 -41.32 -2.19 -24.88
C LYS A 88 -41.55 -1.30 -26.10
N LEU A 89 -40.51 -0.63 -26.59
CA LEU A 89 -40.57 0.15 -27.83
C LEU A 89 -40.84 -0.73 -29.06
N LYS A 90 -40.33 -1.96 -29.08
CA LYS A 90 -40.59 -2.91 -30.16
C LYS A 90 -42.03 -3.41 -30.12
N GLU A 91 -42.54 -3.74 -28.94
CA GLU A 91 -43.92 -4.20 -28.72
C GLU A 91 -44.93 -3.14 -29.17
N ILE A 92 -44.81 -1.92 -28.67
CA ILE A 92 -45.76 -0.84 -28.99
C ILE A 92 -45.72 -0.44 -30.47
N ARG A 93 -44.56 -0.58 -31.12
CA ARG A 93 -44.42 -0.37 -32.57
C ARG A 93 -45.12 -1.47 -33.37
N GLN A 94 -45.11 -2.71 -32.89
CA GLN A 94 -45.78 -3.84 -33.54
C GLN A 94 -47.30 -3.78 -33.36
N GLU A 95 -47.75 -3.42 -32.16
CA GLU A 95 -49.17 -3.23 -31.83
C GLU A 95 -49.74 -1.98 -32.51
N ASN A 96 -48.88 -0.99 -32.82
CA ASN A 96 -49.27 0.30 -33.41
C ASN A 96 -50.29 1.07 -32.55
N GLU A 97 -50.27 0.82 -31.24
CA GLU A 97 -51.12 1.44 -30.23
C GLU A 97 -50.25 2.30 -29.31
N PHE A 98 -50.03 3.56 -29.68
CA PHE A 98 -49.32 4.53 -28.85
C PHE A 98 -49.98 5.90 -28.92
N ASN A 99 -49.90 6.64 -27.82
CA ASN A 99 -50.31 8.04 -27.75
C ASN A 99 -49.14 8.94 -27.33
N GLU A 100 -49.41 10.24 -27.24
CA GLU A 100 -48.41 11.24 -26.85
C GLU A 100 -47.83 11.00 -25.45
N ILE A 101 -48.63 10.48 -24.52
CA ILE A 101 -48.19 10.16 -23.15
C ILE A 101 -47.17 9.03 -23.18
N ASP A 102 -47.40 7.99 -23.99
CA ASP A 102 -46.46 6.87 -24.15
C ASP A 102 -45.12 7.35 -24.73
N LEU A 103 -45.18 8.16 -25.79
CA LEU A 103 -43.99 8.73 -26.42
C LEU A 103 -43.19 9.61 -25.44
N ASN A 104 -43.87 10.48 -24.69
CA ASN A 104 -43.24 11.33 -23.67
C ASN A 104 -42.61 10.50 -22.54
N ASN A 105 -43.26 9.41 -22.14
CA ASN A 105 -42.74 8.48 -21.14
C ASN A 105 -41.48 7.75 -21.62
N PHE A 106 -41.46 7.26 -22.86
CA PHE A 106 -40.29 6.61 -23.43
C PHE A 106 -39.13 7.60 -23.58
N HIS A 107 -39.41 8.81 -24.05
CA HIS A 107 -38.38 9.85 -24.15
C HIS A 107 -37.78 10.18 -22.78
N SER A 108 -38.63 10.36 -21.76
CA SER A 108 -38.17 10.65 -20.40
C SER A 108 -37.31 9.53 -19.82
N LYS A 109 -37.72 8.27 -19.99
CA LYS A 109 -36.94 7.10 -19.56
C LYS A 109 -35.60 7.00 -20.28
N LEU A 110 -35.57 7.23 -21.59
CA LEU A 110 -34.34 7.21 -22.37
C LEU A 110 -33.37 8.31 -21.90
N THR A 111 -33.87 9.52 -21.67
CA THR A 111 -33.08 10.64 -21.15
C THR A 111 -32.51 10.33 -19.77
N GLN A 112 -33.31 9.72 -18.88
CA GLN A 112 -32.86 9.29 -17.55
C GLN A 112 -31.74 8.25 -17.64
N ILE A 113 -31.93 7.18 -18.42
CA ILE A 113 -30.92 6.12 -18.63
C ILE A 113 -29.62 6.73 -19.17
N THR A 114 -29.72 7.63 -20.14
CA THR A 114 -28.57 8.34 -20.73
C THR A 114 -27.84 9.18 -19.68
N LYS A 115 -28.57 9.93 -18.87
CA LYS A 115 -27.99 10.77 -17.82
C LYS A 115 -27.27 9.93 -16.77
N GLU A 116 -27.88 8.84 -16.30
CA GLU A 116 -27.29 7.95 -15.30
C GLU A 116 -26.05 7.22 -15.82
N PHE A 117 -26.03 6.85 -17.10
CA PHE A 117 -24.84 6.28 -17.74
C PHE A 117 -23.70 7.30 -17.84
N LEU A 118 -23.99 8.54 -18.27
CA LEU A 118 -23.00 9.61 -18.44
C LEU A 118 -22.49 10.18 -17.11
N GLN A 119 -23.32 10.20 -16.07
CA GLN A 119 -22.93 10.65 -14.73
C GLN A 119 -22.18 9.59 -13.93
N SER A 120 -21.70 8.54 -14.63
CA SER A 120 -21.05 7.35 -14.11
C SER A 120 -20.56 7.45 -12.67
N SER A 121 -21.18 6.65 -11.82
CA SER A 121 -20.78 6.24 -10.46
C SER A 121 -21.46 7.01 -9.32
N ASN A 122 -22.37 6.33 -8.61
CA ASN A 122 -22.75 6.64 -7.22
C ASN A 122 -21.60 6.38 -6.23
N ILE A 123 -20.35 6.48 -6.69
CA ILE A 123 -19.13 6.11 -5.97
C ILE A 123 -18.28 7.37 -5.92
N SER A 124 -17.92 7.78 -4.72
CA SER A 124 -16.95 8.84 -4.51
C SER A 124 -15.63 8.23 -4.03
N ILE A 125 -14.53 8.76 -4.55
CA ILE A 125 -13.20 8.46 -4.05
C ILE A 125 -12.88 9.54 -3.02
N ARG A 126 -12.47 9.12 -1.82
CA ARG A 126 -12.02 10.01 -0.76
C ARG A 126 -10.65 9.53 -0.28
N GLN A 127 -9.79 10.48 0.02
CA GLN A 127 -8.58 10.23 0.79
C GLN A 127 -8.86 10.47 2.27
N ASP A 128 -8.60 9.47 3.10
CA ASP A 128 -8.71 9.61 4.55
C ASP A 128 -7.55 10.45 5.11
N SER A 129 -7.85 11.21 6.15
CA SER A 129 -6.89 12.11 6.79
C SER A 129 -6.01 11.41 7.85
N GLN A 130 -6.24 10.12 8.11
CA GLN A 130 -5.47 9.35 9.08
C GLN A 130 -4.17 8.83 8.47
N GLU A 131 -3.10 8.78 9.27
CA GLU A 131 -1.82 8.24 8.83
C GLU A 131 -1.95 6.77 8.43
N PHE A 132 -1.73 6.50 7.15
CA PHE A 132 -1.77 5.16 6.60
C PHE A 132 -0.45 4.41 6.80
N ILE A 133 0.67 5.13 6.65
CA ILE A 133 2.05 4.63 6.83
C ILE A 133 2.66 5.35 8.03
N LYS A 134 3.30 4.58 8.92
CA LYS A 134 3.98 5.13 10.09
C LYS A 134 5.26 5.84 9.67
N LYS A 135 5.51 7.01 10.24
CA LYS A 135 6.78 7.73 10.06
C LYS A 135 7.94 6.93 10.64
N ILE A 136 9.02 6.79 9.87
CA ILE A 136 10.31 6.27 10.33
C ILE A 136 11.15 7.45 10.82
N SER A 137 11.67 7.36 12.05
CA SER A 137 12.48 8.40 12.66
C SER A 137 13.75 7.81 13.25
N VAL A 138 14.88 8.50 13.06
CA VAL A 138 16.15 8.13 13.70
C VAL A 138 16.29 8.95 14.97
N ILE A 139 16.36 8.27 16.12
CA ILE A 139 16.59 8.92 17.41
C ILE A 139 18.04 8.71 17.80
N SER A 140 18.81 9.78 17.85
CA SER A 140 20.18 9.77 18.37
C SER A 140 20.18 10.20 19.83
N SER A 141 20.73 9.37 20.71
CA SER A 141 20.97 9.72 22.12
C SER A 141 22.13 10.71 22.29
N PHE A 142 22.97 10.89 21.27
CA PHE A 142 23.89 12.02 21.18
C PHE A 142 23.10 13.21 20.64
N GLY A 143 22.84 14.19 21.52
CA GLY A 143 21.96 15.32 21.27
C GLY A 143 22.26 16.10 20.00
N MET A 144 21.57 15.75 18.93
CA MET A 144 21.26 16.62 17.81
C MET A 144 20.07 16.02 17.08
N PHE A 145 18.90 16.63 17.26
CA PHE A 145 17.70 16.32 16.50
C PHE A 145 17.99 16.62 15.03
N ILE A 146 17.97 15.60 14.18
CA ILE A 146 17.78 15.81 12.75
C ILE A 146 16.32 15.43 12.48
N GLU A 147 15.42 16.40 12.65
CA GLU A 147 14.10 16.30 12.06
C GLU A 147 14.29 16.31 10.54
N LEU A 148 14.10 15.15 9.90
CA LEU A 148 13.77 15.15 8.50
C LEU A 148 12.30 15.59 8.39
N SER A 149 12.14 16.86 8.03
CA SER A 149 10.87 17.47 7.66
C SER A 149 10.45 16.97 6.28
N HIS A 150 9.32 16.29 6.20
CA HIS A 150 8.45 16.23 5.04
C HIS A 150 7.00 16.23 5.53
#